data_AF-A0A6G1X2U6-F1
#
_entry.id   AF-A0A6G1X2U6-F1
#
_cell.length_a   1.000
_cell.length_b   1.000
_cell.length_c   1.000
_cell.angle_alpha   90.00
_cell.angle_beta   90.00
_cell.angle_gamma   90.00
#
_symmetry.space_group_name_H-M   'P 1'
#
loop_
_entity.id
_entity.type
_entity.pdbx_description
1 polymer ?
#
loop_
_entity_poly.entity_id
_entity_poly.type
_entity_poly.pdbx_seq_one_letter_code
_entity_poly.pdbx_strand_id
1 'polypeptide(L)'
;MSVSSFINTYDDVQVWRSKSSSCGSDAGFKAQELYSNYKYAAYDVWTPITGDYMEQYCTKFVWQSYYYGTGRVVNLGELSLTKYSVPPHWILDDYYLTKVEGGL
;
A
#
# COMPACT_ATOMS: atom_id res chain seq x y z
N MET A 1 -12.12 3.73 -11.52
CA MET A 1 -13.16 3.01 -10.75
C MET A 1 -13.32 3.71 -9.41
N SER A 2 -14.54 3.89 -8.88
CA SER A 2 -14.75 4.40 -7.52
C SER A 2 -14.64 3.27 -6.49
N VAL A 3 -14.41 3.62 -5.21
CA VAL A 3 -14.37 2.63 -4.11
C VAL A 3 -15.68 1.84 -4.02
N SER A 4 -16.84 2.51 -4.10
CA SER A 4 -18.15 1.85 -4.07
C SER A 4 -18.33 0.87 -5.25
N SER A 5 -17.87 1.26 -6.45
CA SER A 5 -17.93 0.37 -7.61
C SER A 5 -17.03 -0.86 -7.43
N PHE A 6 -15.85 -0.69 -6.82
CA PHE A 6 -14.94 -1.80 -6.54
C PHE A 6 -15.56 -2.80 -5.56
N ILE A 7 -16.10 -2.30 -4.44
CA ILE A 7 -16.72 -3.14 -3.41
C ILE A 7 -17.93 -3.90 -3.96
N ASN A 8 -18.75 -3.27 -4.81
CA ASN A 8 -19.90 -3.93 -5.43
C ASN A 8 -19.53 -4.94 -6.53
N THR A 9 -18.30 -4.90 -7.04
CA THR A 9 -17.83 -5.80 -8.11
C THR A 9 -17.24 -7.10 -7.55
N TYR A 10 -16.70 -7.07 -6.33
CA TYR A 10 -15.96 -8.19 -5.76
C TYR A 10 -16.59 -8.64 -4.44
N ASP A 11 -16.86 -9.93 -4.32
CA ASP A 11 -17.65 -10.49 -3.21
C ASP A 11 -16.85 -10.73 -1.92
N ASP A 12 -15.52 -10.67 -1.95
CA ASP A 12 -14.62 -10.88 -0.79
C ASP A 12 -13.62 -9.73 -0.65
N VAL A 13 -14.14 -8.55 -0.30
CA VAL A 13 -13.32 -7.36 -0.04
C VAL A 13 -13.05 -7.23 1.45
N GLN A 14 -11.77 -7.13 1.80
CA GLN A 14 -11.32 -6.86 3.16
C GLN A 14 -10.73 -5.46 3.26
N VAL A 15 -11.05 -4.77 4.36
CA VAL A 15 -10.52 -3.44 4.64
C VAL A 15 -9.63 -3.51 5.86
N TRP A 16 -8.41 -3.00 5.70
CA TRP A 16 -7.42 -2.88 6.76
C TRP A 16 -7.10 -1.41 6.96
N ARG A 17 -6.99 -1.00 8.22
CA ARG A 17 -6.74 0.39 8.62
C ARG A 17 -5.46 0.46 9.44
N SER A 18 -4.69 1.52 9.26
CA SER A 18 -3.58 1.86 10.18
C SER A 18 -4.10 1.99 11.62
N LYS A 19 -3.44 1.33 12.57
CA LYS A 19 -3.72 1.53 14.00
C LYS A 19 -3.33 2.93 14.47
N SER A 20 -2.29 3.51 13.87
CA SER A 20 -1.87 4.89 14.13
C SER A 20 -2.52 5.84 13.12
N SER A 21 -3.29 6.81 13.61
CA SER A 21 -3.95 7.81 12.77
C SER A 21 -2.95 8.71 12.03
N SER A 22 -1.87 9.13 12.69
CA SER A 22 -0.80 9.92 12.06
C SER A 22 -0.11 9.14 10.96
N CYS A 23 0.31 7.90 11.24
CA CYS A 23 0.95 7.06 10.23
C CYS A 23 0.04 6.79 9.02
N GLY A 24 -1.26 6.59 9.26
CA GLY A 24 -2.24 6.43 8.18
C GLY A 24 -2.40 7.70 7.34
N SER A 25 -2.42 8.88 7.97
CA SER A 25 -2.47 10.16 7.28
C SER A 25 -1.21 10.42 6.45
N ASP A 26 -0.03 10.19 7.03
CA ASP A 26 1.26 10.39 6.37
C ASP A 26 1.42 9.45 5.17
N ALA A 27 1.00 8.19 5.32
CA ALA A 27 0.95 7.24 4.22
C ALA A 27 -0.01 7.71 3.12
N GLY A 28 -1.19 8.23 3.49
CA GLY A 28 -2.15 8.79 2.53
C GLY A 28 -1.60 9.98 1.75
N PHE A 29 -0.90 10.92 2.40
CA PHE A 29 -0.24 12.03 1.73
C PHE A 29 0.87 11.55 0.79
N LYS A 30 1.68 10.57 1.23
CA LYS A 30 2.72 9.99 0.38
C LYS A 30 2.12 9.28 -0.84
N ALA A 31 1.00 8.57 -0.69
CA ALA A 31 0.32 7.95 -1.82
C ALA A 31 -0.14 8.98 -2.86
N GLN A 32 -0.70 10.12 -2.42
CA GLN A 32 -1.09 11.21 -3.31
C GLN A 32 0.10 11.82 -4.05
N GLU A 33 1.23 12.01 -3.34
CA GLU A 33 2.48 12.49 -3.93
C GLU A 33 3.03 11.50 -4.97
N LEU A 34 3.12 10.21 -4.63
CA LEU A 34 3.58 9.17 -5.54
C LEU A 34 2.71 9.10 -6.79
N TYR A 35 1.38 9.14 -6.64
CA TYR A 35 0.47 9.18 -7.79
C TYR A 35 0.69 10.44 -8.64
N SER A 36 0.84 11.61 -8.02
CA SER A 36 1.00 12.87 -8.75
C SER A 36 2.30 12.92 -9.55
N ASN A 37 3.40 12.45 -8.96
CA ASN A 37 4.73 12.47 -9.57
C ASN A 37 4.92 11.35 -10.59
N TYR A 38 4.27 10.20 -10.39
CA TYR A 38 4.49 8.97 -11.17
C TYR A 38 3.20 8.40 -11.76
N LYS A 39 2.23 9.24 -12.10
CA LYS A 39 0.93 8.83 -12.70
C LYS A 39 1.05 7.99 -13.98
N TYR A 40 2.19 8.03 -14.66
CA TYR A 40 2.47 7.29 -15.88
C TYR A 40 3.50 6.16 -15.67
N ALA A 41 3.77 5.77 -14.42
CA ALA A 41 4.59 4.62 -14.13
C ALA A 41 4.01 3.37 -14.81
N ALA A 42 4.90 2.53 -15.35
CA ALA A 42 4.54 1.24 -15.90
C ALA A 42 4.05 0.31 -14.78
N TYR A 43 3.06 -0.52 -15.10
CA TYR A 43 2.66 -1.58 -14.20
C TYR A 43 3.59 -2.79 -14.39
N ASP A 44 4.48 -3.06 -13.44
CA ASP A 44 5.40 -4.20 -13.46
C ASP A 44 5.52 -4.82 -12.06
N VAL A 45 5.32 -6.14 -11.98
CA VAL A 45 5.48 -6.91 -10.73
C VAL A 45 6.92 -7.34 -10.49
N TRP A 46 7.76 -7.35 -11.54
CA TRP A 46 9.17 -7.71 -11.48
C TRP A 46 10.07 -6.48 -11.24
N THR A 47 9.70 -5.69 -10.24
CA THR A 47 10.44 -4.50 -9.81
C THR A 47 10.65 -4.57 -8.29
N PRO A 48 11.78 -4.06 -7.75
CA PRO A 48 12.02 -4.08 -6.32
C PRO A 48 11.00 -3.22 -5.57
N ILE A 49 10.70 -3.59 -4.32
CA ILE A 49 9.71 -2.89 -3.49
C ILE A 49 10.17 -1.47 -3.11
N THR A 50 11.47 -1.17 -3.19
CA THR A 50 12.04 0.17 -2.94
C THR A 50 12.59 0.82 -4.22
N GLY A 51 12.75 2.15 -4.17
CA GLY A 51 13.60 2.91 -5.09
C GLY A 51 12.99 3.24 -6.45
N ASP A 52 12.65 2.23 -7.26
CA ASP A 52 12.08 2.48 -8.58
C ASP A 52 10.65 2.99 -8.43
N TYR A 53 10.38 4.18 -8.94
CA TYR A 53 9.05 4.79 -8.91
C TYR A 53 8.36 4.80 -10.28
N MET A 54 9.10 4.50 -11.36
CA MET A 54 8.59 4.46 -12.73
C MET A 54 8.04 3.07 -13.08
N GLU A 55 8.32 2.07 -12.27
CA GLU A 55 7.70 0.74 -12.32
C GLU A 55 6.97 0.48 -10.99
N GLN A 56 5.68 0.18 -11.05
CA GLN A 56 4.83 0.01 -9.88
C GLN A 56 3.93 -1.21 -9.98
N TYR A 57 3.59 -1.80 -8.85
CA TYR A 57 2.50 -2.75 -8.72
C TYR A 57 1.72 -2.46 -7.44
N CYS A 58 0.53 -3.02 -7.33
CA CYS A 58 -0.43 -2.68 -6.28
C CYS A 58 0.19 -2.74 -4.87
N THR A 59 0.85 -3.85 -4.51
CA THR A 59 1.46 -4.02 -3.20
C THR A 59 2.62 -3.05 -2.96
N LYS A 60 3.50 -2.86 -3.95
CA LYS A 60 4.63 -1.92 -3.86
C LYS A 60 4.17 -0.49 -3.62
N PHE A 61 3.16 -0.03 -4.36
CA PHE A 61 2.64 1.32 -4.21
C PHE A 61 2.11 1.58 -2.78
N VAL A 62 1.33 0.65 -2.24
CA VAL A 62 0.81 0.74 -0.87
C VAL A 62 1.95 0.66 0.16
N TRP A 63 2.86 -0.30 0.01
CA TRP A 63 3.98 -0.46 0.93
C TRP A 63 4.90 0.77 0.93
N GLN A 64 5.24 1.32 -0.24
CA GLN A 64 6.07 2.52 -0.35
C GLN A 64 5.38 3.75 0.26
N SER A 65 4.06 3.83 0.16
CA SER A 65 3.29 4.90 0.78
C SER A 65 3.43 4.88 2.30
N TYR A 66 3.28 3.71 2.93
CA TYR A 66 3.54 3.56 4.37
C TYR A 66 5.01 3.79 4.72
N TYR A 67 5.92 3.06 4.07
CA TYR A 67 7.32 3.11 4.42
C TYR A 67 7.92 4.50 4.26
N TYR A 68 7.75 5.16 3.11
CA TYR A 68 8.31 6.49 2.90
C TYR A 68 7.47 7.61 3.50
N GLY A 69 6.15 7.44 3.62
CA GLY A 69 5.26 8.43 4.23
C GLY A 69 5.54 8.60 5.71
N THR A 70 5.73 7.51 6.44
CA THR A 70 5.98 7.54 7.88
C THR A 70 7.47 7.68 8.23
N GLY A 71 8.32 8.15 7.31
CA GLY A 71 9.75 8.33 7.57
C GLY A 71 10.52 7.03 7.84
N ARG A 72 10.13 5.91 7.19
CA ARG A 72 10.72 4.56 7.31
C ARG A 72 10.46 3.85 8.65
N VAL A 73 9.44 4.29 9.38
CA VAL A 73 9.01 3.68 10.65
C VAL A 73 8.12 2.45 10.44
N VAL A 74 7.27 2.45 9.41
CA VAL A 74 6.34 1.35 9.13
C VAL A 74 6.86 0.52 7.95
N ASN A 75 7.42 -0.66 8.24
CA ASN A 75 7.76 -1.67 7.24
C ASN A 75 6.73 -2.81 7.32
N LEU A 76 5.64 -2.70 6.55
CA LEU A 76 4.58 -3.71 6.53
C LEU A 76 5.15 -5.07 6.11
N GLY A 77 4.97 -6.09 6.96
CA GLY A 77 5.43 -7.46 6.74
C GLY A 77 6.94 -7.64 6.93
N GLU A 78 7.63 -6.67 7.55
CA GLU A 78 9.08 -6.67 7.78
C GLU A 78 9.91 -7.04 6.54
N LEU A 79 9.44 -6.61 5.37
CA LEU A 79 9.98 -7.06 4.10
C LEU A 79 11.40 -6.54 3.90
N SER A 80 12.26 -7.38 3.30
CA SER A 80 13.55 -6.91 2.81
C SER A 80 13.35 -5.87 1.70
N LEU A 81 14.14 -4.79 1.77
CA LEU A 81 14.04 -3.64 0.85
C LEU A 81 14.31 -4.00 -0.62
N THR A 82 14.89 -5.17 -0.89
CA THR A 82 15.20 -5.67 -2.23
C THR A 82 14.19 -6.71 -2.72
N LYS A 83 13.06 -6.93 -2.03
CA LYS A 83 12.04 -7.90 -2.45
C LYS A 83 11.35 -7.49 -3.75
N TYR A 84 11.05 -8.49 -4.57
CA TYR A 84 10.31 -8.38 -5.84
C TYR A 84 8.95 -9.06 -5.70
N SER A 85 7.98 -8.65 -6.51
CA SER A 85 6.71 -9.36 -6.71
C SER A 85 5.98 -9.71 -5.40
N VAL A 86 5.93 -8.77 -4.47
CA VAL A 86 5.36 -9.02 -3.14
C VAL A 86 3.85 -9.24 -3.23
N PRO A 87 3.32 -10.42 -2.82
CA PRO A 87 1.90 -10.68 -2.83
C PRO A 87 1.13 -9.79 -1.83
N PRO A 88 -0.12 -9.38 -2.12
CA PRO A 88 -0.88 -8.50 -1.23
C PRO A 88 -1.05 -9.03 0.20
N HIS A 89 -1.20 -10.34 0.37
CA HIS A 89 -1.39 -10.94 1.70
C HIS A 89 -0.16 -10.81 2.61
N TRP A 90 1.03 -10.49 2.08
CA TRP A 90 2.25 -10.31 2.87
C TRP A 90 2.32 -8.96 3.60
N ILE A 91 1.56 -7.97 3.13
CA ILE A 91 1.52 -6.64 3.77
C ILE A 91 0.31 -6.45 4.68
N LEU A 92 -0.48 -7.52 4.90
CA LEU A 92 -1.54 -7.57 5.91
C LEU A 92 -0.91 -7.76 7.29
N ASP A 93 -0.20 -6.71 7.73
CA ASP A 93 0.59 -6.70 8.94
C ASP A 93 -0.26 -6.28 10.14
N ASP A 94 -0.61 -7.24 10.99
CA ASP A 94 -1.45 -7.02 12.16
C ASP A 94 -0.75 -6.28 13.29
N TYR A 95 0.56 -6.02 13.22
CA TYR A 95 1.26 -5.15 14.15
C TYR A 95 0.86 -3.69 13.89
N TYR A 96 0.94 -3.25 12.63
CA TYR A 96 0.64 -1.87 12.22
C TYR A 96 -0.81 -1.63 11.80
N LEU A 97 -1.49 -2.67 11.30
CA LEU A 97 -2.83 -2.58 10.74
C LEU A 97 -3.84 -3.34 11.60
N THR A 98 -5.10 -2.92 11.52
CA THR A 98 -6.23 -3.65 12.08
C THR A 98 -7.26 -3.88 10.99
N LYS A 99 -7.79 -5.11 10.93
CA LYS A 99 -8.92 -5.41 10.04
C LYS A 99 -10.13 -4.62 10.53
N VAL A 100 -10.84 -4.00 9.61
CA VAL A 100 -12.11 -3.31 9.90
C VAL A 100 -13.22 -4.34 9.81
N GLU A 101 -13.87 -4.63 10.94
CA GLU A 101 -15.06 -5.47 10.96
C GLU A 101 -16.31 -4.65 10.66
N GLY A 102 -17.26 -5.22 9.90
CA GLY A 102 -18.58 -4.61 9.67
C GLY A 102 -18.77 -3.82 8.37
N GLY A 103 -17.85 -3.91 7.40
CA GLY A 103 -17.95 -3.18 6.12
C GLY A 103 -17.55 -1.71 6.22
N LEU A 104 -17.50 -1.03 5.07
CA LEU A 104 -17.29 0.43 4.99
C LEU A 104 -18.60 1.20 5.13
#